data_AF-A0A9Q1DET3-F1
#
_entry.id   AF-A0A9Q1DET3-F1
#
_cell.length_a   1.000
_cell.length_b   1.000
_cell.length_c   1.000
_cell.angle_alpha   90.00
_cell.angle_beta   90.00
_cell.angle_gamma   90.00
#
_symmetry.space_group_name_H-M   'P 1'
#
loop_
_entity.id
_entity.type
_entity.pdbx_description
1 polymer ?
#
loop_
_entity_poly.entity_id
_entity_poly.type
_entity_poly.pdbx_seq_one_letter_code
_entity_poly.pdbx_strand_id
1 'polypeptide(L)'
;KNTGIQIRNIFKPVTVLGCTGAHRPTEKCVTGMNSPFPGGFYHLNQWSSSFCQTLPFLSEDAITKCLKGKTLYLLGDSTVRQWIEYLGRKLKGLKLIKNGAESRVAFDAHSNITVRWNQAQRKVFEDMKVAIVDAWDMTVAANSFAVHPNAVIVSNELAVALSFFCH
;
A
#
# COMPACT_ATOMS: atom_id res chain seq x y z
N LYS A 1 -15.21 30.71 1.85
CA LYS A 1 -15.71 29.31 1.69
C LYS A 1 -15.06 28.79 0.43
N ASN A 2 -14.02 27.96 0.55
CA ASN A 2 -13.29 27.50 -0.62
C ASN A 2 -13.50 26.00 -0.75
N THR A 3 -14.26 25.60 -1.77
CA THR A 3 -14.39 24.22 -2.22
C THR A 3 -13.55 24.10 -3.48
N GLY A 4 -12.40 23.45 -3.38
CA GLY A 4 -11.61 23.07 -4.54
C GLY A 4 -11.93 21.62 -4.90
N ILE A 5 -12.55 21.42 -6.06
CA ILE A 5 -12.67 20.10 -6.69
C ILE A 5 -11.70 20.09 -7.86
N GLN A 6 -10.69 19.22 -7.81
CA GLN A 6 -9.84 18.92 -8.95
C GLN A 6 -10.11 17.47 -9.37
N ILE A 7 -10.97 17.29 -10.36
CA ILE A 7 -11.02 16.04 -11.11
C ILE A 7 -9.81 16.09 -12.05
N ARG A 8 -8.83 15.20 -11.86
CA ARG A 8 -7.70 15.14 -12.80
C ARG A 8 -8.23 14.81 -14.19
N ASN A 9 -7.78 15.64 -15.14
CA ASN A 9 -8.20 15.73 -16.53
C ASN A 9 -8.16 14.39 -17.28
N ILE A 10 -9.22 14.14 -18.04
CA ILE A 10 -9.26 13.44 -19.34
C ILE A 10 -8.26 12.28 -19.43
N PHE A 11 -8.72 11.08 -19.07
CA PHE A 11 -7.98 9.85 -19.36
C PHE A 11 -7.67 9.81 -20.86
N LYS A 12 -6.38 9.67 -21.20
CA LYS A 12 -5.99 9.38 -22.59
C LYS A 12 -6.63 8.04 -22.98
N PRO A 13 -7.09 7.88 -24.24
CA PRO A 13 -7.60 6.60 -24.70
C PRO A 13 -6.57 5.50 -24.42
N VAL A 14 -7.01 4.44 -23.74
CA VAL A 14 -6.18 3.27 -23.51
C VAL A 14 -6.17 2.46 -24.81
N THR A 15 -5.02 2.35 -25.46
CA THR A 15 -4.84 1.46 -26.60
C THR A 15 -4.57 0.05 -26.08
N VAL A 16 -5.53 -0.85 -26.26
CA VAL A 16 -5.37 -2.28 -25.93
C VAL A 16 -4.67 -2.95 -27.11
N LEU A 17 -3.41 -3.34 -26.92
CA LEU A 17 -2.65 -4.14 -27.88
C LEU A 17 -2.82 -5.63 -27.58
N GLY A 18 -2.73 -6.47 -28.61
CA GLY A 18 -2.68 -7.92 -28.43
C GLY A 18 -1.43 -8.31 -27.61
N CYS A 19 -1.59 -9.26 -26.68
CA CYS A 19 -0.50 -9.71 -25.82
C CYS A 19 0.59 -10.43 -26.64
N THR A 20 1.74 -9.78 -26.89
CA THR A 20 2.90 -10.39 -27.55
C THR A 20 3.87 -11.08 -26.58
N GLY A 21 3.50 -11.20 -25.30
CA GLY A 21 4.28 -11.81 -24.25
C GLY A 21 3.92 -11.24 -22.87
N ALA A 22 4.48 -11.82 -21.80
CA ALA A 22 4.31 -11.28 -20.46
C ALA A 22 5.21 -10.05 -20.26
N HIS A 23 4.65 -8.85 -20.42
CA HIS A 23 5.35 -7.62 -20.10
C HIS A 23 5.43 -7.46 -18.57
N ARG A 24 6.57 -7.85 -17.98
CA ARG A 24 6.84 -7.66 -16.55
C ARG A 24 7.88 -6.57 -16.37
N PRO A 25 7.67 -5.62 -15.44
CA PRO A 25 8.71 -4.67 -15.09
C PRO A 25 9.99 -5.39 -14.66
N THR A 26 11.13 -4.92 -15.14
CA THR A 26 12.45 -5.42 -14.76
C THR A 26 13.04 -4.65 -13.58
N GLU A 27 12.59 -3.42 -13.36
CA GLU A 27 13.08 -2.54 -12.32
C GLU A 27 12.44 -2.85 -10.95
N LYS A 28 13.23 -2.77 -9.88
CA LYS A 28 12.74 -2.89 -8.50
C LYS A 28 11.99 -1.61 -8.12
N CYS A 29 10.91 -1.74 -7.35
CA CYS A 29 10.19 -0.59 -6.84
C CYS A 29 11.09 0.22 -5.89
N VAL A 30 11.24 1.52 -6.13
CA VAL A 30 12.00 2.43 -5.26
C VAL A 30 11.20 3.69 -4.98
N THR A 31 11.37 4.25 -3.78
CA THR A 31 10.68 5.48 -3.37
C THR A 31 10.97 6.63 -4.35
N GLY A 32 9.94 7.38 -4.74
CA GLY A 32 10.08 8.50 -5.67
C GLY A 32 9.84 8.16 -7.14
N MET A 33 9.51 6.90 -7.47
CA MET A 33 9.09 6.51 -8.82
C MET A 33 7.81 7.23 -9.26
N ASN A 34 7.73 7.58 -10.54
CA ASN A 34 6.51 8.11 -11.16
C ASN A 34 5.58 6.96 -11.55
N SER A 35 4.37 6.93 -10.99
CA SER A 35 3.35 5.95 -11.39
C SER A 35 2.72 6.34 -12.74
N PRO A 36 2.81 5.51 -13.80
CA PRO A 36 2.08 5.72 -15.03
C PRO A 36 0.58 5.42 -14.83
N PHE A 37 -0.24 5.82 -15.79
CA PHE A 37 -1.64 5.40 -15.89
C PHE A 37 -1.84 4.53 -17.15
N PRO A 38 -2.37 3.31 -17.03
CA PRO A 38 -2.72 2.61 -15.78
C PRO A 38 -1.48 2.15 -14.99
N GLY A 39 -1.54 2.20 -13.66
CA GLY A 39 -0.44 1.79 -12.78
C GLY A 39 -0.23 0.27 -12.68
N GLY A 40 -1.18 -0.52 -13.16
CA GLY A 40 -1.12 -1.98 -13.15
C GLY A 40 -2.46 -2.64 -13.45
N PHE A 41 -2.56 -3.94 -13.18
CA PHE A 41 -3.76 -4.75 -13.38
C PHE A 41 -3.84 -5.94 -12.42
N TYR A 42 -5.04 -6.48 -12.22
CA TYR A 42 -5.23 -7.74 -11.51
C TYR A 42 -5.16 -8.94 -12.46
N HIS A 43 -4.44 -9.97 -12.03
CA HIS A 43 -4.48 -11.29 -12.64
C HIS A 43 -4.47 -12.34 -11.53
N LEU A 44 -5.48 -13.22 -11.52
CA LEU A 44 -5.64 -14.28 -10.50
C LEU A 44 -5.55 -13.74 -9.04
N ASN A 45 -6.29 -12.66 -8.74
CA ASN A 45 -6.31 -12.00 -7.42
C ASN A 45 -4.97 -11.41 -6.95
N GLN A 46 -3.99 -11.29 -7.86
CA GLN A 46 -2.71 -10.65 -7.59
C GLN A 46 -2.58 -9.38 -8.42
N TRP A 47 -2.19 -8.30 -7.77
CA TRP A 47 -1.85 -7.06 -8.44
C TRP A 47 -0.49 -7.20 -9.13
N SER A 48 -0.44 -6.81 -10.40
CA SER A 48 0.78 -6.68 -11.19
C SER A 48 0.97 -5.22 -11.57
N SER A 49 2.04 -4.60 -11.07
CA SER A 49 2.41 -3.23 -11.48
C SER A 49 2.88 -3.21 -12.93
N SER A 50 2.59 -2.11 -13.63
CA SER A 50 3.08 -1.84 -14.99
C SER A 50 4.48 -1.22 -15.02
N PHE A 51 5.02 -0.78 -13.87
CA PHE A 51 6.23 0.05 -13.81
C PHE A 51 7.34 -0.44 -12.87
N CYS A 52 7.05 -1.33 -11.91
CA CYS A 52 8.09 -1.91 -11.06
C CYS A 52 7.74 -3.32 -10.54
N GLN A 53 8.75 -4.05 -10.06
CA GLN A 53 8.58 -5.40 -9.52
C GLN A 53 7.94 -5.35 -8.14
N THR A 54 6.66 -5.70 -8.09
CA THR A 54 5.92 -5.87 -6.84
C THR A 54 6.29 -7.19 -6.19
N LEU A 55 6.50 -7.17 -4.87
CA LEU A 55 6.66 -8.35 -4.07
C LEU A 55 5.41 -9.24 -4.19
N PRO A 56 5.57 -10.56 -4.29
CA PRO A 56 4.44 -11.48 -4.17
C PRO A 56 3.86 -11.40 -2.74
N PHE A 57 2.78 -12.14 -2.48
CA PHE A 57 2.24 -12.27 -1.13
C PHE A 57 3.34 -12.58 -0.11
N LEU A 58 3.60 -11.63 0.79
CA LEU A 58 4.69 -11.75 1.75
C LEU A 58 4.30 -12.68 2.90
N SER A 59 5.20 -13.60 3.23
CA SER A 59 5.09 -14.44 4.42
C SER A 59 5.27 -13.60 5.69
N GLU A 60 4.77 -14.12 6.82
CA GLU A 60 4.98 -13.49 8.14
C GLU A 60 6.47 -13.20 8.40
N ASP A 61 7.35 -14.16 8.12
CA ASP A 61 8.80 -14.02 8.31
C ASP A 61 9.42 -12.94 7.41
N ALA A 62 8.99 -12.87 6.14
CA ALA A 62 9.52 -11.87 5.21
C ALA A 62 9.14 -10.45 5.64
N ILE A 63 7.89 -10.25 6.06
CA ILE A 63 7.42 -8.95 6.57
C ILE A 63 8.14 -8.62 7.88
N THR A 64 8.21 -9.56 8.82
CA THR A 64 8.87 -9.35 10.12
C THR A 64 10.35 -9.02 9.95
N LYS A 65 11.06 -9.74 9.07
CA LYS A 65 12.46 -9.46 8.74
C LYS A 65 12.64 -8.08 8.14
N CYS A 66 11.77 -7.68 7.20
CA CYS A 66 11.83 -6.34 6.61
C CYS A 66 11.58 -5.24 7.64
N LEU A 67 10.56 -5.40 8.48
CA LEU A 67 10.11 -4.36 9.41
C LEU A 67 10.92 -4.32 10.72
N LYS A 68 11.77 -5.32 10.99
CA LYS A 68 12.56 -5.41 12.22
C LYS A 68 13.34 -4.13 12.49
N GLY A 69 13.15 -3.56 13.69
CA GLY A 69 13.80 -2.32 14.12
C GLY A 69 13.29 -1.05 13.42
N LYS A 70 12.13 -1.09 12.74
CA LYS A 70 11.56 0.06 12.03
C LYS A 70 10.28 0.57 12.70
N THR A 71 10.06 1.87 12.54
CA THR A 71 8.77 2.51 12.80
C THR A 71 8.12 2.89 11.48
N LEU A 72 6.96 2.33 11.20
CA LEU A 72 6.14 2.64 10.02
C LEU A 72 5.09 3.68 10.39
N TYR A 73 5.14 4.83 9.74
CA TYR A 73 4.12 5.87 9.84
C TYR A 73 3.19 5.79 8.63
N LEU A 74 1.92 5.51 8.88
CA LEU A 74 0.91 5.39 7.84
C LEU A 74 -0.03 6.60 7.88
N LEU A 75 -0.27 7.16 6.69
CA LEU A 75 -1.14 8.31 6.46
C LEU A 75 -2.23 7.91 5.47
N GLY A 76 -3.48 8.14 5.84
CA GLY A 76 -4.63 7.81 5.00
C GLY A 76 -5.91 7.80 5.79
N ASP A 77 -6.96 7.30 5.14
CA ASP A 77 -8.31 7.15 5.69
C ASP A 77 -8.51 5.77 6.32
N SER A 78 -9.76 5.29 6.35
CA SER A 78 -10.12 3.95 6.82
C SER A 78 -9.34 2.81 6.18
N THR A 79 -8.76 3.01 4.99
CA THR A 79 -7.94 2.01 4.29
C THR A 79 -6.65 1.74 5.05
N VAL A 80 -5.99 2.79 5.57
CA VAL A 80 -4.79 2.64 6.42
C VAL A 80 -5.13 1.91 7.71
N ARG A 81 -6.32 2.13 8.28
CA ARG A 81 -6.80 1.34 9.41
C ARG A 81 -6.87 -0.15 9.07
N GLN A 82 -7.39 -0.51 7.88
CA GLN A 82 -7.43 -1.90 7.43
C GLN A 82 -6.03 -2.51 7.25
N TRP A 83 -5.05 -1.74 6.80
CA TRP A 83 -3.66 -2.21 6.70
C TRP A 83 -3.08 -2.55 8.08
N ILE A 84 -3.31 -1.70 9.08
CA ILE A 84 -2.85 -1.93 10.46
C ILE A 84 -3.52 -3.20 11.02
N GLU A 85 -4.82 -3.35 10.83
CA GLU A 85 -5.56 -4.54 11.26
C GLU A 85 -5.08 -5.81 10.55
N TYR A 86 -4.81 -5.73 9.24
CA TYR A 86 -4.26 -6.83 8.46
C TYR A 86 -2.88 -7.24 8.98
N LEU A 87 -1.98 -6.27 9.21
CA LEU A 87 -0.66 -6.51 9.79
C LEU A 87 -0.75 -7.16 11.18
N GLY A 88 -1.67 -6.69 12.03
CA GLY A 88 -1.88 -7.30 13.36
C GLY A 88 -2.42 -8.74 13.32
N ARG A 89 -3.13 -9.12 12.25
CA ARG A 89 -3.55 -10.52 12.03
C ARG A 89 -2.45 -11.37 11.40
N LYS A 90 -1.63 -10.77 10.53
CA LYS A 90 -0.59 -11.45 9.74
C LYS A 90 0.69 -11.69 10.55
N LEU A 91 1.04 -10.79 11.46
CA LEU A 91 2.23 -10.87 12.30
C LEU A 91 1.84 -11.21 13.73
N LYS A 92 2.11 -12.44 14.18
CA LYS A 92 1.67 -12.92 15.50
C LYS A 92 2.26 -12.12 16.66
N GLY A 93 3.47 -11.58 16.46
CA GLY A 93 4.17 -10.70 17.39
C GLY A 93 3.59 -9.28 17.47
N LEU A 94 2.88 -8.82 16.44
CA LEU A 94 2.39 -7.45 16.36
C LEU A 94 1.05 -7.31 17.10
N LYS A 95 1.05 -6.64 18.25
CA LYS A 95 -0.15 -6.41 19.06
C LYS A 95 -0.79 -5.07 18.72
N LEU A 96 -2.09 -5.09 18.44
CA LEU A 96 -2.89 -3.90 18.22
C LEU A 96 -3.19 -3.19 19.54
N ILE A 97 -2.87 -1.90 19.63
CA ILE A 97 -3.22 -1.04 20.75
C ILE A 97 -4.47 -0.27 20.36
N LYS A 98 -5.58 -0.58 21.03
CA LYS A 98 -6.86 0.10 20.85
C LYS A 98 -6.88 1.38 21.67
N ASN A 99 -7.29 2.48 21.07
CA ASN A 99 -7.63 3.71 21.79
C ASN A 99 -9.08 4.06 21.44
N GLY A 100 -10.02 3.56 22.26
CA GLY A 100 -11.45 3.55 21.92
C GLY A 100 -11.82 2.45 20.92
N ALA A 101 -12.71 2.75 19.99
CA ALA A 101 -13.19 1.79 18.98
C ALA A 101 -12.15 1.44 17.89
N GLU A 102 -11.03 2.17 17.83
CA GLU A 102 -10.07 2.08 16.73
C GLU A 102 -8.65 1.69 17.19
N SER A 103 -7.99 0.86 16.38
CA SER A 103 -6.56 0.56 16.55
C SER A 103 -5.74 1.60 15.79
N ARG A 104 -5.02 2.46 16.51
CA ARG A 104 -4.18 3.52 15.90
C ARG A 104 -2.69 3.21 15.98
N VAL A 105 -2.33 2.22 16.78
CA VAL A 105 -0.93 1.80 16.98
C VAL A 105 -0.88 0.28 17.01
N ALA A 106 0.16 -0.29 16.44
CA ALA A 106 0.51 -1.70 16.60
C ALA A 106 1.99 -1.84 16.94
N PHE A 107 2.33 -2.76 17.84
CA PHE A 107 3.70 -2.90 18.35
C PHE A 107 4.10 -4.36 18.55
N ASP A 108 5.33 -4.70 18.14
CA ASP A 108 6.00 -5.96 18.43
C ASP A 108 7.29 -5.64 19.22
N ALA A 109 7.30 -6.02 20.50
CA ALA A 109 8.44 -5.82 21.39
C ALA A 109 9.66 -6.67 21.02
N HIS A 110 9.43 -7.89 20.51
CA HIS A 110 10.51 -8.83 20.21
C HIS A 110 11.27 -8.40 18.95
N SER A 111 10.54 -7.99 17.92
CA SER A 111 11.12 -7.55 16.65
C SER A 111 11.38 -6.03 16.59
N ASN A 112 11.03 -5.30 17.66
CA ASN A 112 11.06 -3.83 17.72
C ASN A 112 10.39 -3.19 16.49
N ILE A 113 9.15 -3.60 16.22
CA ILE A 113 8.32 -3.08 15.12
C ILE A 113 7.26 -2.18 15.71
N THR A 114 7.15 -0.95 15.19
CA THR A 114 6.05 -0.04 15.55
C THR A 114 5.32 0.40 14.29
N VAL A 115 3.99 0.31 14.27
CA VAL A 115 3.13 0.83 13.21
C VAL A 115 2.21 1.87 13.81
N ARG A 116 2.16 3.07 13.24
CA ARG A 116 1.34 4.19 13.76
C ARG A 116 0.50 4.80 12.65
N TRP A 117 -0.78 4.97 12.92
CA TRP A 117 -1.65 5.83 12.12
C TRP A 117 -1.48 7.27 12.60
N ASN A 118 -1.09 8.20 11.72
CA ASN A 118 -0.97 9.60 12.09
C ASN A 118 -1.88 10.49 11.23
N GLN A 119 -2.89 11.08 11.86
CA GLN A 119 -3.87 11.95 11.20
C GLN A 119 -3.38 13.41 11.09
N ALA A 120 -2.33 13.78 11.84
CA ALA A 120 -1.76 15.13 11.87
C ALA A 120 -0.67 15.29 10.80
N GLN A 121 -0.93 16.20 9.87
CA GLN A 121 -0.37 16.30 8.52
C GLN A 121 1.12 16.69 8.43
N ARG A 122 1.76 16.17 7.36
CA ARG A 122 2.79 16.74 6.44
C ARG A 122 4.04 17.45 6.99
N LYS A 123 3.99 18.22 8.08
CA LYS A 123 5.17 18.93 8.64
C LYS A 123 6.26 17.99 9.17
N VAL A 124 5.92 16.75 9.52
CA VAL A 124 6.88 15.74 10.00
C VAL A 124 7.66 15.10 8.85
N PHE A 125 7.12 15.12 7.63
CA PHE A 125 7.64 14.35 6.50
C PHE A 125 8.53 15.15 5.55
N GLU A 126 8.82 16.42 5.87
CA GLU A 126 9.68 17.29 5.05
C GLU A 126 11.08 16.68 4.88
N ASP A 127 11.61 16.04 5.93
CA ASP A 127 12.95 15.44 5.95
C ASP A 127 12.97 13.90 5.91
N MET A 128 11.82 13.25 5.68
CA MET A 128 11.71 11.79 5.70
C MET A 128 11.69 11.17 4.29
N LYS A 129 12.30 9.98 4.14
CA LYS A 129 12.10 9.13 2.96
C LYS A 129 10.66 8.59 2.96
N VAL A 130 9.77 9.24 2.22
CA VAL A 130 8.35 8.86 2.11
C VAL A 130 8.14 7.94 0.91
N ALA A 131 7.46 6.82 1.13
CA ALA A 131 6.82 6.05 0.07
C ALA A 131 5.37 6.53 -0.08
N ILE A 132 4.99 7.01 -1.25
CA ILE A 132 3.59 7.31 -1.59
C ILE A 132 3.07 6.15 -2.41
N VAL A 133 1.96 5.55 -1.96
CA VAL A 133 1.30 4.45 -2.66
C VAL A 133 -0.04 4.96 -3.15
N ASP A 134 -0.22 5.01 -4.47
CA ASP A 134 -1.52 5.27 -5.07
C ASP A 134 -2.29 3.95 -5.20
N ALA A 135 -3.23 3.72 -4.28
CA ALA A 135 -4.07 2.52 -4.26
C ALA A 135 -5.36 2.69 -5.07
N TRP A 136 -5.57 3.83 -5.74
CA TRP A 136 -6.80 4.11 -6.48
C TRP A 136 -7.01 3.12 -7.64
N ASP A 137 -5.98 2.90 -8.46
CA ASP A 137 -6.05 1.96 -9.58
C ASP A 137 -6.34 0.53 -9.11
N MET A 138 -5.88 0.16 -7.90
CA MET A 138 -6.13 -1.17 -7.32
C MET A 138 -7.60 -1.34 -6.93
N THR A 139 -8.19 -0.37 -6.24
CA THR A 139 -9.60 -0.47 -5.81
C THR A 139 -10.57 -0.41 -7.01
N VAL A 140 -10.26 0.43 -8.01
CA VAL A 140 -11.04 0.51 -9.26
C VAL A 140 -10.93 -0.78 -10.08
N ALA A 141 -9.71 -1.30 -10.29
CA ALA A 141 -9.50 -2.52 -11.07
C ALA A 141 -10.09 -3.78 -10.42
N ALA A 142 -10.24 -3.77 -9.09
CA ALA A 142 -10.94 -4.84 -8.37
C ALA A 142 -12.46 -4.87 -8.61
N ASN A 143 -13.02 -3.87 -9.30
CA ASN A 143 -14.44 -3.70 -9.60
C ASN A 143 -15.33 -3.90 -8.35
N SER A 144 -14.87 -3.40 -7.21
CA SER A 144 -15.60 -3.49 -5.95
C SER A 144 -16.36 -2.20 -5.70
N PHE A 145 -17.69 -2.28 -5.58
CA PHE A 145 -18.53 -1.16 -5.15
C PHE A 145 -18.54 -0.99 -3.61
N ALA A 146 -17.79 -1.82 -2.88
CA ALA A 146 -17.64 -1.68 -1.45
C ALA A 146 -16.73 -0.48 -1.15
N VAL A 147 -17.20 0.41 -0.27
CA VAL A 147 -16.42 1.57 0.20
C VAL A 147 -15.13 1.14 0.92
N HIS A 148 -15.08 -0.10 1.43
CA HIS A 148 -13.90 -0.68 2.05
C HIS A 148 -13.38 -1.86 1.24
N PRO A 149 -12.10 -1.86 0.82
CA PRO A 149 -11.50 -2.99 0.11
C PRO A 149 -11.55 -4.27 0.95
N ASN A 150 -11.76 -5.41 0.29
CA ASN A 150 -11.70 -6.71 0.93
C ASN A 150 -10.25 -7.08 1.31
N ALA A 151 -10.08 -8.15 2.10
CA ALA A 151 -8.77 -8.55 2.62
C ALA A 151 -7.74 -8.90 1.52
N VAL A 152 -8.18 -9.38 0.35
CA VAL A 152 -7.29 -9.69 -0.78
C VAL A 152 -6.74 -8.40 -1.37
N ILE A 153 -7.57 -7.38 -1.54
CA ILE A 153 -7.16 -6.08 -2.06
C ILE A 153 -6.22 -5.40 -1.06
N VAL A 154 -6.58 -5.34 0.23
CA VAL A 154 -5.71 -4.82 1.30
C VAL A 154 -4.35 -5.54 1.34
N SER A 155 -4.35 -6.86 1.15
CA SER A 155 -3.10 -7.62 1.11
C SER A 155 -2.22 -7.26 -0.09
N ASN A 156 -2.82 -7.02 -1.25
CA ASN A 156 -2.09 -6.61 -2.45
C ASN A 156 -1.56 -5.18 -2.29
N GLU A 157 -2.38 -4.26 -1.79
CA GLU A 157 -1.98 -2.87 -1.53
C GLU A 157 -0.77 -2.82 -0.59
N LEU A 158 -0.80 -3.59 0.49
CA LEU A 158 0.31 -3.69 1.43
C LEU A 158 1.56 -4.34 0.80
N ALA A 159 1.40 -5.36 -0.05
CA ALA A 159 2.52 -5.98 -0.76
C ALA A 159 3.20 -4.98 -1.71
N VAL A 160 2.41 -4.21 -2.47
CA VAL A 160 2.91 -3.11 -3.31
C VAL A 160 3.64 -2.08 -2.46
N ALA A 161 3.04 -1.63 -1.36
CA ALA A 161 3.64 -0.65 -0.45
C ALA A 161 5.01 -1.12 0.08
N LEU A 162 5.07 -2.36 0.59
CA LEU A 162 6.29 -2.96 1.12
C LEU A 162 7.36 -3.13 0.03
N SER A 163 6.97 -3.28 -1.24
CA SER A 163 7.92 -3.44 -2.36
C SER A 163 8.88 -2.26 -2.53
N PHE A 164 8.48 -1.07 -2.09
CA PHE A 164 9.28 0.15 -2.21
C PHE A 164 10.42 0.26 -1.19
N PHE A 165 10.41 -0.57 -0.13
CA PHE A 165 11.39 -0.46 0.95
C PHE A 165 11.79 -1.78 1.63
N CYS A 166 11.17 -2.89 1.24
CA CYS A 166 11.59 -4.25 1.59
C CYS A 166 12.36 -4.85 0.41
N HIS A 167 13.69 -4.94 0.53
CA HIS A 167 14.59 -5.53 -0.46
C HIS A 167 15.41 -6.67 0.13
#